data_AF-A0A3B9QE69-F1
#
_entry.id   AF-A0A3B9QE69-F1
#
_cell.length_a   1.000
_cell.length_b   1.000
_cell.length_c   1.000
_cell.angle_alpha   90.00
_cell.angle_beta   90.00
_cell.angle_gamma   90.00
#
_symmetry.space_group_name_H-M   'P 1'
#
loop_
_entity.id
_entity.type
_entity.pdbx_description
1 polymer ?
#
loop_
_entity_poly.entity_id
_entity_poly.type
_entity_poly.pdbx_seq_one_letter_code
_entity_poly.pdbx_strand_id
1 'polypeptide(L)'
;MGGEAQGVIRVAVEGPNDVLDADAVRPDDKGKILVGGSLVTAEAIKRAGQVGATGIVAGGIIDTELIEYLGFDIGVAITGHEDIPVTVIITEGFGRMRMADRTFNLLKKLDGFKASINGATQIRAGVMRPEIIVPGYEAESTDEGLDITAGLVPGTPIRIIREPYFGMLAEIVELPPELEVIESEAKVRILRARLEDGRVVTVPRANVEIIES
;
A
#
# COMPACT_ATOMS: atom_id res chain seq x y z
N MET A 1 -2.51 4.09 -10.99
CA MET A 1 -2.39 4.38 -12.44
C MET A 1 -3.36 3.52 -13.22
N GLY A 2 -3.73 3.96 -14.42
CA GLY A 2 -4.78 3.33 -15.22
C GLY A 2 -6.17 3.70 -14.72
N GLY A 3 -7.13 3.72 -15.63
CA GLY A 3 -8.51 4.13 -15.35
C GLY A 3 -9.34 3.03 -14.69
N GLU A 4 -10.64 3.08 -14.97
CA GLU A 4 -11.60 2.10 -14.45
C GLU A 4 -11.43 0.72 -15.10
N ALA A 5 -11.46 -0.32 -14.29
CA ALA A 5 -11.44 -1.70 -14.73
C ALA A 5 -12.33 -2.57 -13.85
N GLN A 6 -12.79 -3.70 -14.39
CA GLN A 6 -13.61 -4.67 -13.66
C GLN A 6 -13.01 -6.06 -13.77
N GLY A 7 -13.15 -6.87 -12.73
CA GLY A 7 -12.65 -8.23 -12.74
C GLY A 7 -13.04 -9.03 -11.52
N VAL A 8 -12.63 -10.29 -11.51
CA VAL A 8 -12.71 -11.14 -10.31
C VAL A 8 -11.41 -11.03 -9.53
N ILE A 9 -11.49 -10.75 -8.23
CA ILE A 9 -10.30 -10.69 -7.37
C ILE A 9 -9.68 -12.08 -7.28
N ARG A 10 -8.37 -12.14 -7.47
CA ARG A 10 -7.54 -13.31 -7.20
C ARG A 10 -6.33 -12.92 -6.36
N VAL A 11 -6.19 -13.51 -5.18
CA VAL A 11 -4.97 -13.41 -4.38
C VAL A 11 -3.88 -14.22 -5.06
N ALA A 12 -2.84 -13.53 -5.52
CA ALA A 12 -1.78 -14.07 -6.36
C ALA A 12 -0.58 -14.62 -5.57
N VAL A 13 -0.43 -14.20 -4.32
CA VAL A 13 0.68 -14.56 -3.41
C VAL A 13 0.15 -15.14 -2.09
N GLU A 14 1.02 -15.67 -1.23
CA GLU A 14 0.60 -16.32 0.02
C GLU A 14 0.38 -15.31 1.16
N GLY A 15 1.20 -14.25 1.19
CA GLY A 15 1.23 -13.29 2.29
C GLY A 15 1.63 -11.86 1.91
N PRO A 16 1.51 -10.92 2.87
CA PRO A 16 1.74 -9.50 2.67
C PRO A 16 3.20 -9.11 2.39
N ASN A 17 4.15 -10.01 2.66
CA ASN A 17 5.58 -9.83 2.42
C ASN A 17 6.05 -10.29 1.04
N ASP A 18 5.18 -10.99 0.31
CA ASP A 18 5.56 -11.66 -0.94
C ASP A 18 5.69 -10.67 -2.08
N VAL A 19 6.50 -11.03 -3.07
CA VAL A 19 6.63 -10.24 -4.30
C VAL A 19 5.70 -10.86 -5.34
N LEU A 20 4.89 -10.04 -5.99
CA LEU A 20 4.14 -10.41 -7.19
C LEU A 20 5.06 -10.25 -8.40
N ASP A 21 5.67 -11.35 -8.81
CA ASP A 21 6.48 -11.44 -10.02
C ASP A 21 5.71 -12.06 -11.20
N ALA A 22 6.38 -12.27 -12.33
CA ALA A 22 5.75 -12.81 -13.54
C ALA A 22 5.30 -14.27 -13.38
N ASP A 23 5.95 -15.06 -12.51
CA ASP A 23 5.62 -16.47 -12.31
C ASP A 23 4.32 -16.63 -11.50
N ALA A 24 4.01 -15.65 -10.66
CA ALA A 24 2.74 -15.57 -9.95
C ALA A 24 1.54 -15.20 -10.85
N VAL A 25 1.78 -14.75 -12.10
CA VAL A 25 0.72 -14.44 -13.09
C VAL A 25 0.40 -15.68 -13.93
N ARG A 26 -0.84 -16.17 -13.80
CA ARG A 26 -1.26 -17.43 -14.42
C ARG A 26 -1.88 -17.21 -15.81
N PRO A 27 -1.80 -18.19 -16.73
CA PRO A 27 -2.43 -18.09 -18.05
C PRO A 27 -3.96 -17.90 -18.00
N ASP A 28 -4.62 -18.32 -16.94
CA ASP A 28 -6.08 -18.21 -16.74
C ASP A 28 -6.49 -16.93 -16.01
N ASP A 29 -5.58 -15.97 -15.78
CA ASP A 29 -5.86 -14.71 -15.08
C ASP A 29 -6.58 -13.65 -15.94
N LYS A 30 -7.06 -14.04 -17.12
CA LYS A 30 -7.89 -13.19 -17.97
C LYS A 30 -9.13 -12.68 -17.22
N GLY A 31 -9.34 -11.37 -17.22
CA GLY A 31 -10.47 -10.73 -16.55
C GLY A 31 -10.37 -10.70 -15.02
N LYS A 32 -9.19 -10.99 -14.45
CA LYS A 32 -8.98 -10.97 -13.00
C LYS A 32 -8.23 -9.72 -12.54
N ILE A 33 -8.44 -9.38 -11.27
CA ILE A 33 -7.68 -8.38 -10.53
C ILE A 33 -6.76 -9.13 -9.58
N LEU A 34 -5.45 -9.01 -9.78
CA LEU A 34 -4.44 -9.78 -9.05
C LEU A 34 -4.01 -9.04 -7.78
N VAL A 35 -4.08 -9.69 -6.63
CA VAL A 35 -3.63 -9.12 -5.36
C VAL A 35 -2.26 -9.71 -5.00
N GLY A 36 -1.26 -8.83 -4.92
CA GLY A 36 0.09 -9.12 -4.46
C GLY A 36 0.32 -8.80 -2.98
N GLY A 37 1.58 -8.86 -2.57
CA GLY A 37 2.03 -8.57 -1.21
C GLY A 37 2.81 -7.26 -1.16
N SER A 38 4.12 -7.36 -0.93
CA SER A 38 5.01 -6.22 -0.67
C SER A 38 5.45 -5.43 -1.91
N LEU A 39 5.40 -6.04 -3.09
CA LEU A 39 5.92 -5.45 -4.32
C LEU A 39 5.25 -6.09 -5.54
N VAL A 40 5.01 -5.30 -6.58
CA VAL A 40 4.78 -5.79 -7.95
C VAL A 40 5.96 -5.42 -8.84
N THR A 41 6.44 -6.35 -9.66
CA THR A 41 7.53 -6.10 -10.61
C THR A 41 7.04 -5.64 -11.98
N ALA A 42 7.89 -4.96 -12.77
CA ALA A 42 7.53 -4.55 -14.14
C ALA A 42 7.13 -5.76 -15.02
N GLU A 43 7.85 -6.87 -14.89
CA GLU A 43 7.56 -8.11 -15.63
C GLU A 43 6.21 -8.72 -15.25
N ALA A 44 5.81 -8.65 -13.98
CA ALA A 44 4.48 -9.08 -13.55
C ALA A 44 3.38 -8.24 -14.21
N ILE A 45 3.53 -6.91 -14.24
CA ILE A 45 2.54 -6.01 -14.86
C ILE A 45 2.45 -6.27 -16.37
N LYS A 46 3.58 -6.41 -17.06
CA LYS A 46 3.63 -6.77 -18.49
C LYS A 46 2.93 -8.11 -18.75
N ARG A 47 3.26 -9.13 -17.94
CA ARG A 47 2.67 -10.47 -18.07
C ARG A 47 1.17 -10.46 -17.81
N ALA A 48 0.71 -9.72 -16.80
CA ALA A 48 -0.70 -9.54 -16.50
C ALA A 48 -1.47 -8.95 -17.69
N GLY A 49 -0.90 -7.93 -18.34
CA GLY A 49 -1.48 -7.35 -19.56
C GLY A 49 -1.55 -8.35 -20.72
N GLN A 50 -0.51 -9.17 -20.91
CA GLN A 50 -0.48 -10.20 -21.96
C GLN A 50 -1.54 -11.29 -21.77
N VAL A 51 -1.78 -11.74 -20.53
CA VAL A 51 -2.81 -12.76 -20.25
C VAL A 51 -4.22 -12.17 -20.19
N GLY A 52 -4.33 -10.83 -20.20
CA GLY A 52 -5.60 -10.10 -20.18
C GLY A 52 -6.19 -9.96 -18.78
N ALA A 53 -5.37 -9.95 -17.73
CA ALA A 53 -5.79 -9.49 -16.42
C ALA A 53 -6.18 -8.00 -16.50
N THR A 54 -7.15 -7.59 -15.69
CA THR A 54 -7.72 -6.24 -15.76
C THR A 54 -7.15 -5.30 -14.71
N GLY A 55 -6.57 -5.84 -13.63
CA GLY A 55 -5.96 -5.04 -12.59
C GLY A 55 -4.94 -5.74 -11.71
N ILE A 56 -4.15 -4.95 -10.99
CA ILE A 56 -3.22 -5.39 -9.95
C ILE A 56 -3.39 -4.48 -8.72
N VAL A 57 -3.34 -5.09 -7.53
CA VAL A 57 -3.24 -4.41 -6.24
C VAL A 57 -2.01 -4.93 -5.51
N ALA A 58 -1.10 -4.07 -5.10
CA ALA A 58 0.11 -4.46 -4.37
C ALA A 58 0.50 -3.41 -3.31
N GLY A 59 1.35 -3.80 -2.36
CA GLY A 59 1.85 -2.92 -1.31
C GLY A 59 2.79 -1.83 -1.84
N GLY A 60 3.71 -2.21 -2.72
CA GLY A 60 4.67 -1.28 -3.31
C GLY A 60 5.00 -1.52 -4.77
N ILE A 61 5.68 -0.54 -5.37
CA ILE A 61 6.27 -0.60 -6.72
C ILE A 61 7.59 0.17 -6.74
N ILE A 62 8.59 -0.29 -7.50
CA ILE A 62 9.84 0.45 -7.67
C ILE A 62 9.62 1.53 -8.76
N ASP A 63 10.07 2.75 -8.49
CA ASP A 63 9.92 3.89 -9.41
C ASP A 63 10.47 3.61 -10.82
N THR A 64 11.65 3.00 -10.90
CA THR A 64 12.24 2.61 -12.19
C THR A 64 11.44 1.55 -12.93
N GLU A 65 10.78 0.62 -12.22
CA GLU A 65 9.91 -0.39 -12.82
C GLU A 65 8.62 0.24 -13.37
N LEU A 66 8.09 1.24 -12.67
CA LEU A 66 6.96 2.03 -13.13
C LEU A 66 7.28 2.79 -14.42
N ILE A 67 8.43 3.49 -14.45
CA ILE A 67 8.91 4.20 -15.64
C ILE A 67 9.14 3.22 -16.79
N GLU A 68 9.74 2.06 -16.52
CA GLU A 68 9.96 1.03 -17.55
C GLU A 68 8.64 0.53 -18.15
N TYR A 69 7.63 0.32 -17.31
CA TYR A 69 6.31 -0.13 -17.76
C TYR A 69 5.56 0.95 -18.56
N LEU A 70 5.58 2.20 -18.09
CA LEU A 70 4.85 3.31 -18.73
C LEU A 70 5.58 3.92 -19.93
N GLY A 71 6.92 3.80 -19.96
CA GLY A 71 7.78 4.46 -20.95
C GLY A 71 8.02 5.95 -20.68
N PHE A 72 7.53 6.49 -19.57
CA PHE A 72 7.74 7.89 -19.15
C PHE A 72 7.60 8.04 -17.62
N ASP A 73 8.06 9.17 -17.10
CA ASP A 73 7.94 9.55 -15.68
C ASP A 73 6.60 10.26 -15.42
N ILE A 74 5.84 9.75 -14.45
CA ILE A 74 4.52 10.27 -14.07
C ILE A 74 4.58 11.60 -13.28
N GLY A 75 5.75 12.00 -12.80
CA GLY A 75 5.98 13.27 -12.12
C GLY A 75 5.05 13.52 -10.93
N VAL A 76 4.11 14.48 -11.05
CA VAL A 76 3.31 15.02 -9.93
C VAL A 76 2.07 14.17 -9.58
N ALA A 77 2.09 12.87 -9.87
CA ALA A 77 1.05 11.89 -9.52
C ALA A 77 -0.39 12.30 -9.88
N ILE A 78 -0.58 12.85 -11.08
CA ILE A 78 -1.90 12.87 -11.73
C ILE A 78 -1.91 11.65 -12.65
N THR A 79 -2.72 10.64 -12.31
CA THR A 79 -2.78 9.37 -13.04
C THR A 79 -4.23 8.96 -13.30
N GLY A 80 -4.43 7.95 -14.14
CA GLY A 80 -5.75 7.42 -14.50
C GLY A 80 -6.13 7.64 -15.96
N HIS A 81 -5.31 8.39 -16.70
CA HIS A 81 -5.47 8.64 -18.14
C HIS A 81 -4.46 7.86 -18.99
N GLU A 82 -3.60 7.06 -18.36
CA GLU A 82 -2.65 6.22 -19.08
C GLU A 82 -3.40 5.15 -19.88
N ASP A 83 -3.07 5.01 -21.16
CA ASP A 83 -3.58 3.95 -22.02
C ASP A 83 -2.80 2.65 -21.75
N ILE A 84 -3.09 2.03 -20.60
CA ILE A 84 -2.44 0.80 -20.15
C ILE A 84 -3.45 -0.35 -20.05
N PRO A 85 -3.05 -1.58 -20.40
CA PRO A 85 -3.95 -2.73 -20.41
C PRO A 85 -4.33 -3.23 -19.00
N VAL A 86 -3.61 -2.80 -17.96
CA VAL A 86 -3.82 -3.25 -16.58
C VAL A 86 -3.83 -2.04 -15.65
N THR A 87 -4.92 -1.85 -14.91
CA THR A 87 -4.99 -0.83 -13.85
C THR A 87 -4.17 -1.28 -12.65
N VAL A 88 -3.30 -0.42 -12.12
CA VAL A 88 -2.44 -0.76 -10.97
C VAL A 88 -2.69 0.17 -9.80
N ILE A 89 -3.02 -0.42 -8.66
CA ILE A 89 -3.26 0.23 -7.37
C ILE A 89 -2.15 -0.19 -6.41
N ILE A 90 -1.52 0.81 -5.78
CA ILE A 90 -0.47 0.61 -4.79
C ILE A 90 -0.97 1.15 -3.45
N THR A 91 -0.91 0.33 -2.40
CA THR A 91 -1.49 0.67 -1.09
C THR A 91 -0.52 1.46 -0.21
N GLU A 92 0.78 1.12 -0.22
CA GLU A 92 1.75 1.69 0.72
C GLU A 92 2.74 2.67 0.07
N GLY A 93 3.06 2.51 -1.23
CA GLY A 93 3.78 3.51 -2.02
C GLY A 93 4.99 2.97 -2.78
N PHE A 94 6.03 3.80 -2.93
CA PHE A 94 7.21 3.45 -3.71
C PHE A 94 8.24 2.64 -2.90
N GLY A 95 8.85 1.66 -3.54
CA GLY A 95 9.79 0.70 -2.95
C GLY A 95 9.12 -0.64 -2.62
N ARG A 96 9.89 -1.57 -2.03
CA ARG A 96 9.34 -2.81 -1.50
C ARG A 96 8.68 -2.53 -0.16
N MET A 97 7.35 -2.45 -0.16
CA MET A 97 6.55 -2.06 0.98
C MET A 97 5.57 -3.16 1.35
N ARG A 98 5.83 -3.84 2.48
CA ARG A 98 4.90 -4.85 3.02
C ARG A 98 3.50 -4.24 3.15
N MET A 99 2.52 -4.90 2.53
CA MET A 99 1.11 -4.52 2.66
C MET A 99 0.65 -4.71 4.12
N ALA A 100 -0.15 -3.79 4.65
CA ALA A 100 -0.70 -3.95 6.00
C ALA A 100 -1.53 -5.25 6.12
N ASP A 101 -1.40 -5.96 7.25
CA ASP A 101 -2.08 -7.25 7.45
C ASP A 101 -3.61 -7.11 7.33
N ARG A 102 -4.19 -6.02 7.85
CA ARG A 102 -5.61 -5.72 7.73
C ARG A 102 -6.05 -5.66 6.26
N THR A 103 -5.31 -4.89 5.44
CA THR A 103 -5.58 -4.72 4.00
C THR A 103 -5.45 -6.04 3.26
N PHE A 104 -4.37 -6.78 3.48
CA PHE A 104 -4.15 -8.06 2.82
C PHE A 104 -5.23 -9.09 3.21
N ASN A 105 -5.56 -9.18 4.50
CA ASN A 105 -6.59 -10.09 4.99
C ASN A 105 -7.99 -9.73 4.46
N LEU A 106 -8.30 -8.43 4.34
CA LEU A 106 -9.54 -7.98 3.69
C LEU A 106 -9.58 -8.43 2.23
N LEU A 107 -8.55 -8.14 1.44
CA LEU A 107 -8.47 -8.56 0.04
C LEU A 107 -8.52 -10.08 -0.11
N LYS A 108 -7.98 -10.82 0.87
CA LYS A 108 -8.05 -12.28 0.92
C LYS A 108 -9.45 -12.82 1.17
N LYS A 109 -10.25 -12.16 2.02
CA LYS A 109 -11.68 -12.48 2.20
C LYS A 109 -12.51 -12.21 0.93
N LEU A 110 -12.03 -11.30 0.08
CA LEU A 110 -12.67 -10.91 -1.18
C LEU A 110 -12.22 -11.76 -2.37
N ASP A 111 -11.37 -12.77 -2.18
CA ASP A 111 -10.95 -13.69 -3.24
C ASP A 111 -12.18 -14.36 -3.91
N GLY A 112 -12.22 -14.33 -5.24
CA GLY A 112 -13.35 -14.85 -6.02
C GLY A 112 -14.53 -13.88 -6.17
N PHE A 113 -14.54 -12.73 -5.49
CA PHE A 113 -15.59 -11.73 -5.68
C PHE A 113 -15.31 -10.86 -6.91
N LYS A 114 -16.38 -10.37 -7.54
CA LYS A 114 -16.28 -9.33 -8.57
C LYS A 114 -15.97 -8.00 -7.93
N ALA A 115 -15.08 -7.22 -8.53
CA ALA A 115 -14.76 -5.87 -8.11
C ALA A 115 -14.69 -4.91 -9.29
N SER A 116 -14.99 -3.65 -9.03
CA SER A 116 -14.63 -2.51 -9.87
C SER A 116 -13.46 -1.81 -9.22
N ILE A 117 -12.45 -1.46 -10.00
CA ILE A 117 -11.29 -0.72 -9.52
C ILE A 117 -11.09 0.53 -10.35
N ASN A 118 -10.52 1.56 -9.75
CA ASN A 118 -10.07 2.75 -10.43
C ASN A 118 -8.70 3.13 -9.89
N GLY A 119 -7.70 3.16 -10.77
CA GLY A 119 -6.33 3.50 -10.41
C GLY A 119 -6.02 4.99 -10.47
N ALA A 120 -7.00 5.83 -10.84
CA ALA A 120 -6.83 7.25 -10.96
C ALA A 120 -6.46 7.89 -9.61
N THR A 121 -5.45 8.76 -9.64
CA THR A 121 -4.94 9.45 -8.45
C THR A 121 -4.70 10.90 -8.81
N GLN A 122 -5.14 11.81 -7.93
CA GLN A 122 -4.89 13.24 -8.04
C GLN A 122 -4.60 13.80 -6.65
N ILE A 123 -3.38 14.31 -6.45
CA ILE A 123 -2.90 14.72 -5.12
C ILE A 123 -3.13 16.21 -4.79
N ARG A 124 -3.41 17.05 -5.78
CA ARG A 124 -3.78 18.48 -5.60
C ARG A 124 -5.27 18.70 -5.92
N ALA A 125 -5.77 19.92 -5.69
CA ALA A 125 -7.15 20.39 -5.91
C ALA A 125 -8.07 19.43 -6.68
N GLY A 126 -9.16 18.96 -6.07
CA GLY A 126 -9.99 17.88 -6.62
C GLY A 126 -9.38 16.50 -6.37
N VAL A 127 -8.96 16.25 -5.12
CA VAL A 127 -8.25 15.03 -4.70
C VAL A 127 -9.03 13.79 -5.15
N MET A 128 -8.36 12.92 -5.87
CA MET A 128 -8.88 11.62 -6.28
C MET A 128 -7.94 10.54 -5.72
N ARG A 129 -8.55 9.52 -5.11
CA ARG A 129 -7.82 8.37 -4.57
C ARG A 129 -8.20 7.14 -5.38
N PRO A 130 -7.27 6.17 -5.53
CA PRO A 130 -7.63 4.86 -6.03
C PRO A 130 -8.72 4.23 -5.19
N GLU A 131 -9.58 3.45 -5.82
CA GLU A 131 -10.69 2.76 -5.17
C GLU A 131 -10.84 1.32 -5.67
N ILE A 132 -11.33 0.47 -4.77
CA ILE A 132 -11.71 -0.92 -5.02
C ILE A 132 -13.11 -1.08 -4.44
N ILE A 133 -14.09 -1.36 -5.30
CA ILE A 133 -15.50 -1.51 -4.93
C ILE A 133 -15.92 -2.95 -5.17
N VAL A 134 -16.30 -3.64 -4.09
CA VAL A 134 -16.81 -5.01 -4.14
C VAL A 134 -18.30 -5.02 -3.78
N PRO A 135 -19.23 -5.19 -4.74
CA PRO A 135 -20.64 -5.24 -4.45
C PRO A 135 -21.01 -6.53 -3.69
N GLY A 136 -21.95 -6.41 -2.75
CA GLY A 136 -22.55 -7.54 -2.06
C GLY A 136 -21.67 -8.21 -1.00
N TYR A 137 -20.49 -7.65 -0.70
CA TYR A 137 -19.73 -8.03 0.49
C TYR A 137 -20.28 -7.27 1.70
N GLU A 138 -20.91 -7.98 2.62
CA GLU A 138 -21.27 -7.44 3.93
C GLU A 138 -20.08 -7.62 4.86
N ALA A 139 -19.42 -6.52 5.22
CA ALA A 139 -18.36 -6.56 6.20
C ALA A 139 -18.94 -6.99 7.55
N GLU A 140 -18.41 -8.06 8.13
CA GLU A 140 -18.61 -8.33 9.55
C GLU A 140 -18.07 -7.14 10.33
N SER A 141 -18.91 -6.50 11.13
CA SER A 141 -18.50 -5.39 11.99
C SER A 141 -17.57 -5.91 13.08
N THR A 142 -16.28 -5.97 12.81
CA THR A 142 -15.25 -6.07 13.84
C THR A 142 -15.09 -4.70 14.47
N ASP A 143 -15.83 -4.51 15.56
CA ASP A 143 -15.82 -3.33 16.44
C ASP A 143 -14.54 -3.31 17.31
N GLU A 144 -13.37 -3.53 16.69
CA GLU A 144 -12.06 -3.53 17.35
C GLU A 144 -11.12 -2.45 16.79
N GLY A 145 -11.68 -1.41 16.18
CA GLY A 145 -10.92 -0.19 15.96
C GLY A 145 -10.59 0.41 17.33
N LEU A 146 -9.33 0.29 17.77
CA LEU A 146 -8.78 1.20 18.78
C LEU A 146 -9.26 2.60 18.43
N ASP A 147 -9.94 3.27 19.35
CA ASP A 147 -10.52 4.59 19.16
C ASP A 147 -9.38 5.58 18.80
N ILE A 148 -9.10 5.71 17.50
CA ILE A 148 -7.98 6.50 16.96
C ILE A 148 -8.20 8.00 17.19
N THR A 149 -9.37 8.39 17.73
CA THR A 149 -9.62 9.73 18.23
C THR A 149 -8.63 10.14 19.33
N ALA A 150 -7.94 9.19 19.97
CA ALA A 150 -6.90 9.45 20.97
C ALA A 150 -5.56 9.95 20.40
N GLY A 151 -5.31 9.86 19.08
CA GLY A 151 -4.05 10.27 18.46
C GLY A 151 -2.87 9.32 18.77
N LEU A 152 -1.64 9.84 18.77
CA LEU A 152 -0.44 9.05 19.08
C LEU A 152 -0.41 8.71 20.59
N VAL A 153 -0.61 7.45 20.95
CA VAL A 153 -0.44 6.92 22.32
C VAL A 153 0.42 5.64 22.31
N PRO A 154 1.02 5.22 23.44
CA PRO A 154 1.69 3.91 23.49
C PRO A 154 0.73 2.78 23.13
N GLY A 155 1.20 1.81 22.35
CA GLY A 155 0.39 0.74 21.77
C GLY A 155 -0.21 1.08 20.39
N THR A 156 -0.21 2.35 19.96
CA THR A 156 -0.72 2.70 18.62
C THR A 156 0.18 2.11 17.52
N PRO A 157 -0.39 1.37 16.54
CA PRO A 157 0.36 0.92 15.37
C PRO A 157 0.60 2.07 14.41
N ILE A 158 1.84 2.18 13.93
CA ILE A 158 2.31 3.27 13.07
C ILE A 158 3.19 2.75 11.93
N ARG A 159 3.29 3.54 10.85
CA ARG A 159 4.30 3.39 9.81
C ARG A 159 5.29 4.55 9.87
N ILE A 160 6.57 4.27 9.70
CA ILE A 160 7.59 5.30 9.59
C ILE A 160 7.64 5.81 8.14
N ILE A 161 7.45 7.11 7.95
CA ILE A 161 7.36 7.78 6.64
C ILE A 161 8.60 8.61 6.29
N ARG A 162 9.70 8.42 7.01
CA ARG A 162 11.02 9.00 6.67
C ARG A 162 12.15 8.00 6.89
N GLU A 163 13.25 8.22 6.17
CA GLU A 163 14.52 7.53 6.42
C GLU A 163 15.00 7.73 7.87
N PRO A 164 15.78 6.78 8.43
CA PRO A 164 16.31 5.57 7.77
C PRO A 164 15.37 4.36 7.80
N TYR A 165 14.20 4.47 8.43
CA TYR A 165 13.27 3.34 8.63
C TYR A 165 12.01 3.43 7.75
N PHE A 166 12.11 4.12 6.61
CA PHE A 166 10.98 4.38 5.72
C PHE A 166 10.23 3.09 5.36
N GLY A 167 8.90 3.10 5.52
CA GLY A 167 8.02 1.97 5.24
C GLY A 167 7.89 0.94 6.36
N MET A 168 8.76 0.96 7.37
CA MET A 168 8.72 -0.02 8.46
C MET A 168 7.48 0.18 9.36
N LEU A 169 6.82 -0.93 9.68
CA LEU A 169 5.74 -0.99 10.66
C LEU A 169 6.34 -1.00 12.08
N ALA A 170 5.70 -0.29 12.99
CA ALA A 170 6.13 -0.22 14.38
C ALA A 170 4.96 0.02 15.33
N GLU A 171 5.17 -0.27 16.61
CA GLU A 171 4.24 0.06 17.69
C GLU A 171 4.86 1.12 18.59
N ILE A 172 4.11 2.18 18.95
CA ILE A 172 4.61 3.21 19.86
C ILE A 172 4.84 2.60 21.25
N VAL A 173 6.06 2.70 21.77
CA VAL A 173 6.41 2.27 23.14
C VAL A 173 6.31 3.42 24.11
N GLU A 174 6.75 4.61 23.70
CA GLU A 174 6.87 5.77 24.58
C GLU A 174 6.72 7.08 23.80
N LEU A 175 6.12 8.08 24.44
CA LEU A 175 5.99 9.44 23.93
C LEU A 175 6.62 10.43 24.92
N PRO A 176 7.96 10.61 24.88
CA PRO A 176 8.62 11.58 25.73
C PRO A 176 7.98 12.98 25.57
N PRO A 177 7.66 13.69 26.67
CA PRO A 177 7.03 15.00 26.61
C PRO A 177 8.01 16.11 26.19
N GLU A 178 9.30 15.87 26.38
CA GLU A 178 10.38 16.83 26.12
C GLU A 178 10.76 16.85 24.63
N LEU A 179 11.27 18.01 24.18
CA LEU A 179 11.82 18.14 22.83
C LEU A 179 13.25 17.61 22.84
N GLU A 180 13.58 16.74 21.89
CA GLU A 180 14.97 16.30 21.66
C GLU A 180 15.58 17.05 20.48
N VAL A 181 16.90 17.29 20.58
CA VAL A 181 17.71 17.84 19.50
C VAL A 181 18.11 16.68 18.60
N ILE A 182 17.65 16.72 17.34
CA ILE A 182 18.04 15.75 16.32
C ILE A 182 19.29 16.21 15.58
N GLU A 183 19.82 15.37 14.68
CA GLU A 183 21.06 15.64 13.91
C GLU A 183 21.03 16.98 13.14
N SER A 184 19.84 17.46 12.77
CA SER A 184 19.67 18.78 12.13
C SER A 184 19.67 19.97 13.11
N GLU A 185 20.03 19.75 14.37
CA GLU A 185 19.98 20.70 15.49
C GLU A 185 18.57 21.23 15.83
N ALA A 186 17.54 20.77 15.12
CA ALA A 186 16.16 21.12 15.39
C ALA A 186 15.66 20.46 16.67
N LYS A 187 14.89 21.20 17.47
CA LYS A 187 14.17 20.68 18.64
C LYS A 187 12.82 20.13 18.20
N VAL A 188 12.66 18.82 18.23
CA VAL A 188 11.44 18.16 17.76
C VAL A 188 10.83 17.27 18.83
N ARG A 189 9.52 17.08 18.77
CA ARG A 189 8.85 16.05 19.56
C ARG A 189 9.18 14.70 18.95
N ILE A 190 9.67 13.79 19.77
CA ILE A 190 9.99 12.42 19.37
C ILE A 190 8.97 11.42 19.92
N LEU A 191 9.05 10.20 19.41
CA LEU A 191 8.47 8.99 19.99
C LEU A 191 9.50 7.87 19.92
N ARG A 192 9.35 6.87 20.81
CA ARG A 192 10.06 5.59 20.69
C ARG A 192 9.11 4.55 20.17
N ALA A 193 9.50 3.85 19.12
CA ALA A 193 8.70 2.80 18.49
C ALA A 193 9.46 1.48 18.45
N ARG A 194 8.75 0.37 18.65
CA ARG A 194 9.28 -0.97 18.48
C ARG A 194 8.99 -1.44 17.06
N LEU A 195 10.05 -1.67 16.29
CA LEU A 195 9.98 -2.27 14.97
C LEU A 195 9.60 -3.75 15.08
N GLU A 196 9.07 -4.33 13.99
CA GLU A 196 8.71 -5.77 13.96
C GLU A 196 9.89 -6.72 14.25
N ASP A 197 11.12 -6.28 13.96
CA ASP A 197 12.34 -7.04 14.29
C ASP A 197 12.76 -6.95 15.77
N GLY A 198 11.96 -6.27 16.59
CA GLY A 198 12.16 -6.11 18.03
C GLY A 198 13.04 -4.93 18.43
N ARG A 199 13.70 -4.23 17.49
CA ARG A 199 14.50 -3.04 17.81
C ARG A 199 13.58 -1.90 18.25
N VAL A 200 14.04 -1.12 19.24
CA VAL A 200 13.37 0.12 19.64
C VAL A 200 14.15 1.29 19.04
N VAL A 201 13.45 2.12 18.27
CA VAL A 201 14.01 3.28 17.57
C VAL A 201 13.36 4.58 18.04
N THR A 202 14.13 5.66 18.03
CA THR A 202 13.62 7.02 18.29
C THR A 202 13.40 7.72 16.95
N VAL A 203 12.20 8.23 16.72
CA VAL A 203 11.86 8.99 15.50
C VAL A 203 11.06 10.25 15.83
N PRO A 204 11.18 11.33 15.04
CA PRO A 204 10.30 12.50 15.17
C PRO A 204 8.84 12.10 14.99
N ARG A 205 7.93 12.68 15.78
CA ARG A 205 6.48 12.41 15.66
C ARG A 205 5.93 12.79 14.28
N ALA A 206 6.55 13.75 13.61
CA ALA A 206 6.19 14.17 12.25
C ALA A 206 6.58 13.15 11.16
N ASN A 207 7.38 12.14 11.52
CA ASN A 207 7.90 11.14 10.60
C ASN A 207 7.14 9.80 10.68
N VAL A 208 5.94 9.81 11.26
CA VAL A 208 5.10 8.62 11.36
C VAL A 208 3.66 8.92 10.93
N GLU A 209 2.98 7.90 10.43
CA GLU A 209 1.53 7.90 10.21
C GLU A 209 0.89 6.77 11.02
N ILE A 210 -0.34 6.97 11.49
CA ILE A 210 -1.10 5.94 12.20
C ILE A 210 -1.66 4.98 11.15
N ILE A 211 -1.60 3.67 11.46
CA ILE A 211 -2.20 2.64 10.61
C ILE A 211 -3.49 2.19 11.26
N GLU A 212 -4.56 2.07 10.48
CA GLU A 212 -5.78 1.44 10.96
C GLU A 212 -5.57 -0.09 11.02
N SER A 213 -5.65 -0.64 12.23
CA SER A 213 -5.65 -2.08 12.52
C SER A 213 -7.00 -2.73 12.27
#